data_AF-A0A2V5Z912-F1
#
_entry.id   AF-A0A2V5Z912-F1
#
_cell.length_a   1.000
_cell.length_b   1.000
_cell.length_c   1.000
_cell.angle_alpha   90.00
_cell.angle_beta   90.00
_cell.angle_gamma   90.00
#
_symmetry.space_group_name_H-M   'P 1'
#
loop_
_entity.id
_entity.type
_entity.pdbx_description
1 polymer ?
#
loop_
_entity_poly.entity_id
_entity_poly.type
_entity_poly.pdbx_seq_one_letter_code
_entity_poly.pdbx_strand_id
1 'polypeptide(L)'
;MMNHIDDWGSPNTFPHYAIGWAHALDTPLQWTKQIASHWGGTRNGMVMHWPERIKAKGGIRSQFSHVVDIAPTVLEAVGLPFPKMVNGTEQLPFDGPSMVYTFDDAKAKDRHTTQYFEMFGNRAIYHDGWVACTRHSIPWLMAQNPPLKDDVWELYNVAEDFSEANNLATKNPEKLKEMQDLFMKTAEKYHVLPIDDRRAERFDAATAGRPDLMGNRTSLTVYPGMIGLMENAFINTKNRSFTIAADVDLPNGDANGVIICQAGRFGGWTLYMKAGNVHHEYNYFGLEHTNIASSNPIAAGKHTVKYEFVFDGGKPGAGGQSILSVDGQKVAQGKIPKTEPYAYSGDEGVDVGMDNETPVSNDYKERDNKFTGTITKITVDVKPLNLSAKDKKQIEDEGDVDQIAED
;
A
#
# COMPACT_ATOMS: atom_id res chain seq x y z
N MET A 1 0.86 -22.79 7.59
CA MET A 1 1.36 -23.48 6.38
C MET A 1 1.01 -24.96 6.41
N MET A 2 1.55 -25.79 7.32
CA MET A 2 1.29 -27.25 7.29
C MET A 2 -0.20 -27.63 7.36
N ASN A 3 -1.01 -26.91 8.14
CA ASN A 3 -2.45 -27.18 8.25
C ASN A 3 -3.26 -26.83 6.99
N HIS A 4 -2.66 -26.14 6.01
CA HIS A 4 -3.29 -25.72 4.76
C HIS A 4 -2.46 -26.17 3.54
N ILE A 5 -1.68 -27.24 3.68
CA ILE A 5 -0.78 -27.70 2.61
C ILE A 5 -1.57 -28.14 1.37
N ASP A 6 -2.71 -28.81 1.57
CA ASP A 6 -3.59 -29.29 0.50
C ASP A 6 -4.35 -28.14 -0.19
N ASP A 7 -4.54 -27.01 0.53
CA ASP A 7 -5.21 -25.82 0.03
C ASP A 7 -4.23 -24.77 -0.52
N TRP A 8 -2.92 -25.02 -0.50
CA TRP A 8 -1.89 -24.02 -0.83
C TRP A 8 -1.97 -23.57 -2.28
N GLY A 9 -2.15 -22.26 -2.51
CA GLY A 9 -2.35 -21.68 -3.83
C GLY A 9 -3.79 -21.73 -4.33
N SER A 10 -4.71 -22.31 -3.55
CA SER A 10 -6.14 -22.15 -3.78
C SER A 10 -6.60 -20.72 -3.41
N PRO A 11 -7.81 -20.31 -3.85
CA PRO A 11 -8.41 -19.03 -3.44
C PRO A 11 -8.60 -18.86 -1.91
N ASN A 12 -8.48 -19.94 -1.13
CA ASN A 12 -8.64 -19.92 0.33
C ASN A 12 -7.35 -19.61 1.08
N THR A 13 -6.24 -19.36 0.38
CA THR A 13 -4.93 -19.07 0.98
C THR A 13 -4.33 -17.80 0.40
N PHE A 14 -3.51 -17.11 1.20
CA PHE A 14 -2.74 -15.93 0.77
C PHE A 14 -1.24 -16.16 0.96
N PRO A 15 -0.63 -17.08 0.18
CA PRO A 15 0.75 -17.47 0.39
C PRO A 15 1.74 -16.41 -0.10
N HIS A 16 2.81 -16.21 0.67
CA HIS A 16 4.02 -15.54 0.20
C HIS A 16 5.17 -16.55 0.14
N TYR A 17 6.00 -16.49 -0.90
CA TYR A 17 7.15 -17.39 -1.00
C TYR A 17 8.25 -17.04 0.03
N ALA A 18 9.09 -18.02 0.37
CA ALA A 18 10.20 -17.81 1.30
C ALA A 18 11.31 -16.96 0.66
N ILE A 19 11.99 -16.15 1.46
CA ILE A 19 13.02 -15.21 1.00
C ILE A 19 14.18 -15.87 0.22
N GLY A 20 14.51 -17.13 0.52
CA GLY A 20 15.52 -17.89 -0.21
C GLY A 20 15.18 -18.08 -1.71
N TRP A 21 13.88 -18.20 -2.04
CA TRP A 21 13.46 -18.27 -3.44
C TRP A 21 13.60 -16.92 -4.15
N ALA A 22 13.33 -15.81 -3.46
CA ALA A 22 13.55 -14.47 -4.03
C ALA A 22 15.01 -14.27 -4.42
N HIS A 23 15.95 -14.52 -3.50
CA HIS A 23 17.39 -14.44 -3.81
C HIS A 23 17.84 -15.39 -4.94
N ALA A 24 17.28 -16.60 -5.01
CA ALA A 24 17.60 -17.53 -6.08
C ALA A 24 17.19 -17.01 -7.46
N LEU A 25 16.06 -16.29 -7.53
CA LEU A 25 15.56 -15.69 -8.77
C LEU A 25 16.32 -14.40 -9.17
N ASP A 26 16.91 -13.71 -8.20
CA ASP A 26 17.73 -12.51 -8.45
C ASP A 26 19.19 -12.82 -8.76
N THR A 27 19.64 -14.06 -8.61
CA THR A 27 21.04 -14.47 -8.83
C THR A 27 21.53 -14.09 -10.24
N PRO A 28 22.71 -13.45 -10.40
CA PRO A 28 23.77 -13.25 -9.38
C PRO A 28 23.71 -11.91 -8.63
N LEU A 29 22.61 -11.18 -8.72
CA LEU A 29 22.48 -9.84 -8.14
C LEU A 29 22.27 -9.91 -6.62
N GLN A 30 22.74 -8.88 -5.92
CA GLN A 30 22.51 -8.75 -4.49
C GLN A 30 21.06 -8.33 -4.17
N TRP A 31 20.53 -8.90 -3.09
CA TRP A 31 19.22 -8.55 -2.51
C TRP A 31 18.02 -8.80 -3.44
N THR A 32 16.85 -8.27 -3.07
CA THR A 32 15.53 -8.52 -3.69
C THR A 32 14.67 -7.25 -3.57
N LYS A 33 13.43 -7.30 -4.09
CA LYS A 33 12.36 -6.28 -3.92
C LYS A 33 12.41 -5.51 -2.58
N GLN A 34 12.17 -4.20 -2.66
CA GLN A 34 12.29 -3.18 -1.60
C GLN A 34 13.71 -2.78 -1.21
N ILE A 35 14.74 -3.53 -1.62
CA ILE A 35 16.14 -3.08 -1.47
C ILE A 35 16.53 -2.26 -2.71
N ALA A 36 16.13 -1.00 -2.72
CA ALA A 36 16.40 -0.08 -3.84
C ALA A 36 17.90 0.23 -4.04
N SER A 37 18.74 -0.12 -3.05
CA SER A 37 20.18 0.11 -3.06
C SER A 37 20.98 -0.85 -3.93
N HIS A 38 20.38 -1.98 -4.35
CA HIS A 38 21.08 -3.06 -5.06
C HIS A 38 20.27 -3.58 -6.24
N TRP A 39 20.95 -4.19 -7.20
CA TRP A 39 20.37 -4.61 -8.47
C TRP A 39 19.37 -5.76 -8.38
N GLY A 40 19.42 -6.63 -7.36
CA GLY A 40 18.36 -7.62 -7.16
C GLY A 40 17.02 -6.98 -6.80
N GLY A 41 17.02 -5.76 -6.25
CA GLY A 41 15.79 -5.01 -5.97
C GLY A 41 15.25 -4.17 -7.13
N THR A 42 16.07 -3.89 -8.16
CA THR A 42 15.78 -2.82 -9.13
C THR A 42 16.05 -3.20 -10.60
N ARG A 43 16.94 -4.15 -10.88
CA ARG A 43 17.26 -4.57 -12.24
C ARG A 43 16.30 -5.65 -12.72
N ASN A 44 15.55 -5.32 -13.77
CA ASN A 44 14.57 -6.21 -14.38
C ASN A 44 14.90 -6.47 -15.85
N GLY A 45 14.50 -7.63 -16.37
CA GLY A 45 14.57 -7.91 -17.79
C GLY A 45 13.48 -7.16 -18.56
N MET A 46 13.83 -6.53 -19.68
CA MET A 46 12.88 -5.85 -20.57
C MET A 46 13.04 -6.34 -22.01
N VAL A 47 11.91 -6.56 -22.68
CA VAL A 47 11.86 -6.92 -24.10
C VAL A 47 11.13 -5.82 -24.87
N MET A 48 11.80 -5.23 -25.87
CA MET A 48 11.19 -4.32 -26.82
C MET A 48 10.96 -5.03 -28.15
N HIS A 49 9.70 -5.06 -28.61
CA HIS A 49 9.33 -5.71 -29.86
C HIS A 49 8.52 -4.78 -30.75
N TRP A 50 9.12 -4.36 -31.86
CA TRP A 50 8.45 -3.56 -32.89
C TRP A 50 9.01 -3.93 -34.28
N PRO A 51 8.50 -4.99 -34.93
CA PRO A 51 9.09 -5.57 -36.15
C PRO A 51 9.30 -4.59 -37.31
N GLU A 52 8.43 -3.59 -37.43
CA GLU A 52 8.52 -2.60 -38.50
C GLU A 52 9.70 -1.63 -38.29
N ARG A 53 10.08 -1.33 -37.04
CA ARG A 53 11.14 -0.36 -36.69
C ARG A 53 12.44 -1.00 -36.21
N ILE A 54 12.35 -2.02 -35.36
CA ILE A 54 13.50 -2.71 -34.75
C ILE A 54 13.86 -3.88 -35.67
N LYS A 55 14.92 -3.71 -36.45
CA LYS A 55 15.38 -4.73 -37.41
C LYS A 55 16.18 -5.86 -36.75
N ALA A 56 16.79 -5.58 -35.60
CA ALA A 56 17.52 -6.58 -34.83
C ALA A 56 16.57 -7.69 -34.34
N LYS A 57 16.96 -8.95 -34.52
CA LYS A 57 16.20 -10.12 -34.04
C LYS A 57 17.01 -10.81 -32.95
N GLY A 58 16.44 -10.89 -31.74
CA GLY A 58 17.12 -11.46 -30.56
C GLY A 58 18.36 -10.66 -30.11
N GLY A 59 18.44 -9.37 -30.45
CA GLY A 59 19.55 -8.53 -30.05
C GLY A 59 19.49 -8.15 -28.57
N ILE A 60 20.66 -8.11 -27.92
CA ILE A 60 20.81 -7.62 -26.53
C ILE A 60 21.18 -6.14 -26.56
N ARG A 61 20.68 -5.38 -25.59
CA ARG A 61 21.07 -3.98 -25.31
C ARG A 61 21.56 -3.90 -23.88
N SER A 62 22.70 -3.25 -23.67
CA SER A 62 23.39 -3.15 -22.38
C SER A 62 23.51 -1.72 -21.89
N GLN A 63 22.97 -0.76 -22.63
CA GLN A 63 22.92 0.63 -22.20
C GLN A 63 22.16 0.74 -20.88
N PHE A 64 22.66 1.55 -19.94
CA PHE A 64 21.89 1.84 -18.74
C PHE A 64 20.57 2.53 -19.12
N SER A 65 19.47 2.08 -18.50
CA SER A 65 18.13 2.61 -18.72
C SER A 65 17.30 2.40 -17.47
N HIS A 66 16.29 3.25 -17.28
CA HIS A 66 15.39 3.22 -16.14
C HIS A 66 13.93 3.34 -16.59
N VAL A 67 12.97 3.01 -15.71
CA VAL A 67 11.54 3.02 -16.07
C VAL A 67 11.04 4.39 -16.54
N VAL A 68 11.68 5.47 -16.08
CA VAL A 68 11.39 6.85 -16.48
C VAL A 68 11.74 7.14 -17.96
N ASP A 69 12.49 6.26 -18.61
CA ASP A 69 12.88 6.36 -20.02
C ASP A 69 11.77 5.85 -20.96
N ILE A 70 10.78 5.12 -20.44
CA ILE A 70 9.75 4.46 -21.26
C ILE A 70 8.83 5.48 -21.93
N ALA A 71 8.25 6.39 -21.16
CA ALA A 71 7.35 7.41 -21.69
C ALA A 71 8.00 8.29 -22.78
N PRO A 72 9.22 8.86 -22.60
CA PRO A 72 9.88 9.61 -23.66
C PRO A 72 10.23 8.74 -24.87
N THR A 73 10.57 7.45 -24.66
CA THR A 73 10.79 6.50 -25.77
C THR A 73 9.53 6.30 -26.61
N VAL A 74 8.37 6.11 -25.97
CA VAL A 74 7.10 5.93 -26.68
C VAL A 74 6.75 7.17 -27.46
N LEU A 75 6.86 8.36 -26.86
CA LEU A 75 6.55 9.62 -27.53
C LEU A 75 7.45 9.89 -28.74
N GLU A 76 8.77 9.68 -28.61
CA GLU A 76 9.70 9.80 -29.73
C GLU A 76 9.38 8.77 -30.83
N ALA A 77 9.08 7.52 -30.46
CA ALA A 77 8.76 6.45 -31.39
C ALA A 77 7.52 6.77 -32.25
N VAL A 78 6.50 7.41 -31.69
CA VAL A 78 5.28 7.79 -32.42
C VAL A 78 5.33 9.20 -33.01
N GLY A 79 6.46 9.91 -32.87
CA GLY A 79 6.63 11.27 -33.39
C GLY A 79 5.79 12.33 -32.68
N LEU A 80 5.40 12.11 -31.42
CA LEU A 80 4.65 13.06 -30.62
C LEU A 80 5.58 13.92 -29.74
N PRO A 81 5.27 15.22 -29.59
CA PRO A 81 6.03 16.07 -28.69
C PRO A 81 5.74 15.72 -27.23
N PHE A 82 6.61 16.17 -26.33
CA PHE A 82 6.34 16.11 -24.91
C PHE A 82 5.25 17.13 -24.55
N PRO A 83 4.18 16.73 -23.86
CA PRO A 83 3.10 17.65 -23.52
C PRO A 83 3.59 18.64 -22.46
N LYS A 84 3.37 19.94 -22.71
CA LYS A 84 3.60 20.98 -21.69
C LYS A 84 2.40 21.16 -20.76
N MET A 85 1.21 20.78 -21.23
CA MET A 85 -0.04 20.93 -20.50
C MET A 85 -1.03 19.83 -20.91
N VAL A 86 -1.74 19.25 -19.94
CA VAL A 86 -2.80 18.27 -20.14
C VAL A 86 -4.01 18.70 -19.32
N ASN A 87 -5.16 18.90 -19.96
CA ASN A 87 -6.42 19.33 -19.30
C ASN A 87 -6.28 20.56 -18.38
N GLY A 88 -5.41 21.51 -18.74
CA GLY A 88 -5.15 22.72 -17.94
C GLY A 88 -4.08 22.57 -16.87
N THR A 89 -3.51 21.38 -16.68
CA THR A 89 -2.42 21.11 -15.73
C THR A 89 -1.08 21.17 -16.44
N GLU A 90 -0.18 22.05 -16.00
CA GLU A 90 1.21 22.09 -16.45
C GLU A 90 1.93 20.78 -16.10
N GLN A 91 2.72 20.26 -17.04
CA GLN A 91 3.42 18.99 -16.88
C GLN A 91 4.90 19.22 -16.57
N LEU A 92 5.45 18.41 -15.67
CA LEU A 92 6.88 18.33 -15.47
C LEU A 92 7.55 17.67 -16.70
N PRO A 93 8.78 18.08 -17.06
CA PRO A 93 9.58 17.33 -18.03
C PRO A 93 9.77 15.88 -17.57
N PHE A 94 9.88 14.94 -18.51
CA PHE A 94 10.34 13.59 -18.17
C PHE A 94 11.79 13.65 -17.68
N ASP A 95 12.07 12.92 -16.61
CA ASP A 95 13.42 12.84 -16.02
C ASP A 95 14.36 11.90 -16.79
N GLY A 96 13.80 11.04 -17.64
CA GLY A 96 14.53 10.07 -18.45
C GLY A 96 14.73 10.49 -19.91
N PRO A 97 15.84 10.11 -20.57
CA PRO A 97 15.98 10.18 -22.02
C PRO A 97 15.23 9.04 -22.73
N SER A 98 14.94 9.23 -24.01
CA SER A 98 14.42 8.16 -24.87
C SER A 98 15.51 7.13 -25.24
N MET A 99 15.08 5.87 -25.37
CA MET A 99 15.87 4.71 -25.75
C MET A 99 15.86 4.40 -27.26
N VAL A 100 15.16 5.18 -28.10
CA VAL A 100 15.03 4.91 -29.56
C VAL A 100 16.39 4.75 -30.24
N TYR A 101 17.42 5.47 -29.78
CA TYR A 101 18.79 5.38 -30.29
C TYR A 101 19.38 3.97 -30.20
N THR A 102 18.94 3.15 -29.24
CA THR A 102 19.40 1.78 -29.07
C THR A 102 18.84 0.86 -30.16
N PHE A 103 17.75 1.22 -30.84
CA PHE A 103 17.10 0.31 -31.79
C PHE A 103 18.02 -0.06 -32.96
N ASP A 104 18.78 0.91 -33.44
CA ASP A 104 19.62 0.79 -34.63
C ASP A 104 21.10 0.51 -34.30
N ASP A 105 21.58 0.94 -33.13
CA ASP A 105 22.97 0.75 -32.71
C ASP A 105 23.07 0.11 -31.32
N ALA A 106 23.49 -1.15 -31.30
CA ALA A 106 23.70 -1.91 -30.07
C ALA A 106 24.88 -1.40 -29.23
N LYS A 107 25.79 -0.62 -29.81
CA LYS A 107 27.00 -0.07 -29.16
C LYS A 107 26.90 1.44 -28.92
N ALA A 108 25.74 2.03 -29.14
CA ALA A 108 25.54 3.44 -28.84
C ALA A 108 25.84 3.71 -27.37
N LYS A 109 26.41 4.89 -27.11
CA LYS A 109 26.69 5.35 -25.74
C LYS A 109 25.40 5.57 -24.97
N ASP A 110 25.46 5.32 -23.68
CA ASP A 110 24.37 5.56 -22.74
C ASP A 110 23.95 7.04 -22.80
N ARG A 111 22.64 7.26 -22.88
CA ARG A 111 22.05 8.60 -22.71
C ARG A 111 21.60 8.85 -21.28
N HIS A 112 21.31 7.79 -20.53
CA HIS A 112 20.91 7.86 -19.14
C HIS A 112 22.15 7.66 -18.27
N THR A 113 22.77 8.75 -17.83
CA THR A 113 24.08 8.71 -17.15
C THR A 113 23.99 8.83 -15.63
N THR A 114 22.83 9.23 -15.07
CA THR A 114 22.65 9.39 -13.62
C THR A 114 21.23 9.00 -13.20
N GLN A 115 21.10 8.10 -12.22
CA GLN A 115 19.80 7.71 -11.65
C GLN A 115 19.93 7.49 -10.15
N TYR A 116 19.08 8.15 -9.35
CA TYR A 116 18.96 7.83 -7.92
C TYR A 116 17.91 6.73 -7.71
N PHE A 117 18.01 6.05 -6.57
CA PHE A 117 17.05 5.08 -6.08
C PHE A 117 16.83 5.33 -4.59
N GLU A 118 15.58 5.31 -4.14
CA GLU A 118 15.24 5.39 -2.71
C GLU A 118 13.94 4.61 -2.48
N MET A 119 13.94 3.76 -1.45
CA MET A 119 12.73 3.14 -0.91
C MET A 119 12.95 2.72 0.54
N PHE A 120 12.16 3.31 1.45
CA PHE A 120 12.20 3.01 2.89
C PHE A 120 13.62 3.09 3.46
N GLY A 121 14.34 4.15 3.10
CA GLY A 121 15.72 4.44 3.51
C GLY A 121 16.80 3.70 2.72
N ASN A 122 16.50 2.56 2.10
CA ASN A 122 17.43 1.89 1.18
C ASN A 122 17.63 2.79 -0.04
N ARG A 123 18.89 3.14 -0.35
CA ARG A 123 19.16 4.16 -1.38
C ARG A 123 20.41 3.89 -2.18
N ALA A 124 20.43 4.38 -3.40
CA ALA A 124 21.56 4.33 -4.30
C ALA A 124 21.61 5.54 -5.22
N ILE A 125 22.78 5.76 -5.80
CA ILE A 125 22.99 6.62 -6.96
C ILE A 125 23.87 5.88 -7.96
N TYR A 126 23.37 5.75 -9.18
CA TYR A 126 24.15 5.36 -10.35
C TYR A 126 24.69 6.62 -11.03
N HIS A 127 25.96 6.58 -11.44
CA HIS A 127 26.55 7.58 -12.34
C HIS A 127 27.67 6.99 -13.20
N ASP A 128 27.48 6.97 -14.52
CA ASP A 128 28.51 6.56 -15.50
C ASP A 128 29.24 5.25 -15.13
N GLY A 129 28.47 4.22 -14.77
CA GLY A 129 29.01 2.91 -14.40
C GLY A 129 29.39 2.75 -12.93
N TRP A 130 29.36 3.82 -12.13
CA TRP A 130 29.55 3.73 -10.68
C TRP A 130 28.23 3.70 -9.94
N VAL A 131 28.18 2.94 -8.84
CA VAL A 131 27.04 2.91 -7.91
C VAL A 131 27.56 3.13 -6.50
N ALA A 132 27.03 4.13 -5.81
CA ALA A 132 27.16 4.22 -4.35
C ALA A 132 25.80 3.96 -3.73
N CYS A 133 25.76 3.11 -2.71
CA CYS A 133 24.49 2.68 -2.14
C CYS A 133 24.59 2.35 -0.65
N THR A 134 23.43 2.24 -0.01
CA THR A 134 23.32 1.75 1.36
C THR A 134 22.01 1.00 1.59
N ARG A 135 22.15 -0.19 2.18
CA ARG A 135 21.03 -1.00 2.67
C ARG A 135 20.72 -0.59 4.11
N HIS A 136 19.82 0.37 4.24
CA HIS A 136 19.33 0.85 5.52
C HIS A 136 18.48 -0.19 6.26
N SER A 137 17.54 -0.83 5.56
CA SER A 137 16.50 -1.65 6.18
C SER A 137 16.41 -3.04 5.54
N ILE A 138 15.89 -4.05 6.27
CA ILE A 138 15.64 -5.40 5.73
C ILE A 138 14.12 -5.65 5.68
N PRO A 139 13.49 -5.81 4.50
CA PRO A 139 12.02 -5.81 4.33
C PRO A 139 11.27 -6.81 5.20
N TRP A 140 11.87 -7.98 5.45
CA TRP A 140 11.26 -9.08 6.20
C TRP A 140 11.67 -9.11 7.68
N LEU A 141 12.49 -8.16 8.16
CA LEU A 141 12.80 -8.03 9.58
C LEU A 141 11.99 -6.89 10.18
N MET A 142 11.16 -7.24 11.17
CA MET A 142 10.40 -6.28 11.97
C MET A 142 11.28 -5.80 13.14
N ALA A 143 12.31 -5.03 12.81
CA ALA A 143 13.25 -4.45 13.77
C ALA A 143 13.36 -2.95 13.54
N GLN A 144 13.70 -2.21 14.60
CA GLN A 144 14.01 -0.79 14.48
C GLN A 144 15.28 -0.61 13.63
N ASN A 145 15.22 0.22 12.61
CA ASN A 145 16.40 0.57 11.82
C ASN A 145 17.34 1.47 12.64
N PRO A 146 18.66 1.40 12.40
CA PRO A 146 19.58 2.39 12.95
C PRO A 146 19.26 3.79 12.39
N PRO A 147 19.71 4.88 13.01
CA PRO A 147 19.64 6.21 12.41
C PRO A 147 20.29 6.24 11.02
N LEU A 148 19.67 6.95 10.05
CA LEU A 148 20.18 7.06 8.67
C LEU A 148 21.63 7.55 8.55
N LYS A 149 22.11 8.34 9.51
CA LYS A 149 23.50 8.83 9.56
C LYS A 149 24.53 7.73 9.85
N ASP A 150 24.09 6.62 10.45
CA ASP A 150 24.92 5.48 10.82
C ASP A 150 24.93 4.41 9.70
N ASP A 151 24.28 4.70 8.57
CA ASP A 151 24.25 3.82 7.41
C ASP A 151 25.65 3.58 6.82
N VAL A 152 25.92 2.31 6.54
CA VAL A 152 27.16 1.90 5.88
C VAL A 152 26.99 2.07 4.37
N TRP A 153 27.88 2.85 3.78
CA TRP A 153 27.94 3.04 2.33
C TRP A 153 28.84 2.01 1.65
N GLU A 154 28.38 1.55 0.50
CA GLU A 154 29.09 0.66 -0.39
C GLU A 154 29.35 1.38 -1.72
N LEU A 155 30.38 0.96 -2.45
CA LEU A 155 30.71 1.50 -3.76
C LEU A 155 31.02 0.36 -4.74
N TYR A 156 30.45 0.43 -5.94
CA TYR A 156 30.62 -0.57 -6.99
C TYR A 156 30.92 0.11 -8.34
N ASN A 157 31.71 -0.56 -9.18
CA ASN A 157 31.86 -0.22 -10.60
C ASN A 157 31.12 -1.27 -11.44
N VAL A 158 29.86 -0.99 -11.77
CA VAL A 158 28.96 -1.94 -12.42
C VAL A 158 29.23 -2.11 -13.91
N ALA A 159 30.09 -1.27 -14.49
CA ALA A 159 30.62 -1.49 -15.84
C ALA A 159 31.60 -2.68 -15.87
N GLU A 160 32.25 -3.00 -14.75
CA GLU A 160 33.19 -4.11 -14.62
C GLU A 160 32.61 -5.27 -13.78
N ASP A 161 31.74 -4.95 -12.82
CA ASP A 161 31.06 -5.89 -11.92
C ASP A 161 29.56 -5.60 -11.86
N PHE A 162 28.83 -6.09 -12.86
CA PHE A 162 27.38 -5.87 -12.97
C PHE A 162 26.57 -6.47 -11.79
N SER A 163 27.18 -7.31 -10.95
CA SER A 163 26.52 -8.02 -9.86
C SER A 163 26.63 -7.31 -8.52
N GLU A 164 27.44 -6.25 -8.45
CA GLU A 164 27.79 -5.55 -7.20
C GLU A 164 28.51 -6.48 -6.21
N ALA A 165 29.27 -7.48 -6.66
CA ALA A 165 29.90 -8.44 -5.75
C ALA A 165 31.09 -7.84 -4.96
N ASN A 166 31.81 -6.88 -5.55
CA ASN A 166 33.05 -6.35 -5.00
C ASN A 166 32.88 -4.92 -4.49
N ASN A 167 32.71 -4.75 -3.17
CA ASN A 167 32.64 -3.43 -2.56
C ASN A 167 34.02 -2.74 -2.60
N LEU A 168 34.08 -1.59 -3.28
CA LEU A 168 35.26 -0.78 -3.54
C LEU A 168 35.39 0.44 -2.62
N ALA A 169 34.47 0.64 -1.67
CA ALA A 169 34.40 1.84 -0.82
C ALA A 169 35.73 2.16 -0.11
N THR A 170 36.35 1.15 0.51
CA THR A 170 37.62 1.32 1.23
C THR A 170 38.82 1.56 0.30
N LYS A 171 38.75 1.09 -0.95
CA LYS A 171 39.81 1.27 -1.95
C LYS A 171 39.69 2.59 -2.69
N ASN A 172 38.49 3.16 -2.79
CA ASN A 172 38.22 4.40 -3.53
C ASN A 172 37.37 5.38 -2.69
N PRO A 173 37.88 5.85 -1.53
CA PRO A 173 37.10 6.69 -0.62
C PRO A 173 36.74 8.05 -1.23
N GLU A 174 37.60 8.62 -2.07
CA GLU A 174 37.32 9.88 -2.77
C GLU A 174 36.15 9.71 -3.76
N LYS A 175 36.14 8.62 -4.53
CA LYS A 175 35.04 8.32 -5.44
C LYS A 175 33.74 8.05 -4.69
N LEU A 176 33.80 7.38 -3.54
CA LEU A 176 32.61 7.21 -2.71
C LEU A 176 32.06 8.57 -2.24
N LYS A 177 32.92 9.47 -1.76
CA LYS A 177 32.49 10.80 -1.33
C LYS A 177 31.85 11.59 -2.47
N GLU A 178 32.44 11.55 -3.66
CA GLU A 178 31.88 12.16 -4.88
C GLU A 178 30.46 11.67 -5.16
N MET A 179 30.25 10.35 -5.10
CA MET A 179 28.94 9.75 -5.35
C MET A 179 27.94 10.08 -4.23
N GLN A 180 28.35 10.12 -2.96
CA GLN A 180 27.49 10.55 -1.85
C GLN A 180 26.98 11.99 -2.04
N ASP A 181 27.87 12.89 -2.46
CA ASP A 181 27.51 14.29 -2.73
C ASP A 181 26.57 14.40 -3.94
N LEU A 182 26.81 13.58 -4.97
CA LEU A 182 25.91 13.48 -6.11
C LEU A 182 24.52 12.96 -5.71
N PHE A 183 24.45 11.97 -4.81
CA PHE A 183 23.17 11.50 -4.28
C PHE A 183 22.43 12.64 -3.60
N MET A 184 23.06 13.37 -2.68
CA MET A 184 22.39 14.45 -1.94
C MET A 184 21.87 15.55 -2.87
N LYS A 185 22.66 15.98 -3.85
CA LYS A 185 22.24 16.96 -4.85
C LYS A 185 21.07 16.45 -5.71
N THR A 186 21.10 15.18 -6.07
CA THR A 186 20.05 14.55 -6.88
C THR A 186 18.77 14.35 -6.08
N ALA A 187 18.90 13.95 -4.81
CA ALA A 187 17.82 13.76 -3.87
C ALA A 187 17.08 15.08 -3.58
N GLU A 188 17.81 16.17 -3.40
CA GLU A 188 17.22 17.52 -3.28
C GLU A 188 16.46 17.91 -4.55
N LYS A 189 17.11 17.78 -5.73
CA LYS A 189 16.49 18.10 -7.04
C LYS A 189 15.16 17.39 -7.26
N TYR A 190 15.06 16.13 -6.85
CA TYR A 190 13.89 15.28 -7.10
C TYR A 190 13.01 15.07 -5.86
N HIS A 191 13.11 15.94 -4.85
CA HIS A 191 12.24 15.94 -3.67
C HIS A 191 12.20 14.60 -2.92
N VAL A 192 13.35 13.93 -2.83
CA VAL A 192 13.53 12.67 -2.09
C VAL A 192 13.71 12.93 -0.59
N LEU A 193 14.11 14.14 -0.22
CA LEU A 193 14.34 14.55 1.15
C LEU A 193 13.06 15.15 1.77
N PRO A 194 12.83 14.96 3.08
CA PRO A 194 13.59 14.11 4.00
C PRO A 194 13.39 12.61 3.70
N ILE A 195 14.41 11.80 3.97
CA ILE A 195 14.29 10.33 3.85
C ILE A 195 13.40 9.81 4.98
N ASP A 196 12.34 9.10 4.60
CA ASP A 196 11.38 8.49 5.50
C ASP A 196 11.47 6.96 5.42
N ASP A 197 12.09 6.34 6.42
CA ASP A 197 12.30 4.89 6.52
C ASP A 197 11.14 4.13 7.19
N ARG A 198 10.07 4.83 7.59
CA ARG A 198 8.85 4.23 8.12
C ARG A 198 8.20 3.32 7.08
N ARG A 199 7.48 2.28 7.53
CA ARG A 199 6.89 1.28 6.63
C ARG A 199 5.38 1.24 6.73
N ALA A 200 4.86 0.43 7.64
CA ALA A 200 3.42 0.21 7.76
C ALA A 200 2.70 1.50 8.17
N GLU A 201 3.38 2.36 8.93
CA GLU A 201 2.92 3.67 9.35
C GLU A 201 2.56 4.56 8.16
N ARG A 202 3.26 4.42 7.01
CA ARG A 202 3.03 5.22 5.81
C ARG A 202 1.73 4.88 5.07
N PHE A 203 1.07 3.77 5.43
CA PHE A 203 -0.28 3.48 4.91
C PHE A 203 -1.30 4.48 5.44
N ASP A 204 -1.13 4.97 6.68
CA ASP A 204 -1.96 6.06 7.21
C ASP A 204 -1.53 7.41 6.61
N ALA A 205 -2.47 8.08 5.94
CA ALA A 205 -2.17 9.32 5.23
C ALA A 205 -1.74 10.47 6.16
N ALA A 206 -2.34 10.54 7.35
CA ALA A 206 -2.02 11.59 8.32
C ALA A 206 -0.62 11.37 8.90
N THR A 207 -0.29 10.13 9.28
CA THR A 207 1.07 9.78 9.70
C THR A 207 2.10 10.03 8.60
N ALA A 208 1.76 9.70 7.35
CA ALA A 208 2.65 9.92 6.20
C ALA A 208 2.77 11.40 5.77
N GLY A 209 2.01 12.33 6.36
CA GLY A 209 2.01 13.74 5.97
C GLY A 209 1.50 14.00 4.55
N ARG A 210 0.72 13.08 3.96
CA ARG A 210 0.24 13.19 2.57
C ARG A 210 -1.24 13.61 2.52
N PRO A 211 -1.67 14.31 1.45
CA PRO A 211 -3.09 14.64 1.27
C PRO A 211 -3.98 13.39 1.31
N ASP A 212 -5.13 13.54 1.95
CA ASP A 212 -6.15 12.52 2.08
C ASP A 212 -7.46 13.00 1.45
N LEU A 213 -8.16 12.11 0.72
CA LEU A 213 -9.40 12.45 0.02
C LEU A 213 -10.54 12.83 0.97
N MET A 214 -10.58 12.21 2.16
CA MET A 214 -11.57 12.50 3.19
C MET A 214 -11.22 13.79 3.95
N GLY A 215 -9.93 14.09 4.11
CA GLY A 215 -9.46 15.29 4.81
C GLY A 215 -9.96 15.31 6.26
N ASN A 216 -10.48 16.45 6.71
CA ASN A 216 -10.98 16.60 8.09
C ASN A 216 -12.41 16.06 8.31
N ARG A 217 -12.96 15.28 7.37
CA ARG A 217 -14.32 14.73 7.51
C ARG A 217 -14.37 13.75 8.69
N THR A 218 -15.37 13.93 9.53
CA THR A 218 -15.70 13.03 10.64
C THR A 218 -16.95 12.19 10.36
N SER A 219 -17.55 12.37 9.19
CA SER A 219 -18.75 11.65 8.75
C SER A 219 -18.71 11.42 7.24
N LEU A 220 -19.17 10.25 6.81
CA LEU A 220 -19.35 9.88 5.40
C LEU A 220 -20.70 9.18 5.25
N THR A 221 -21.50 9.58 4.25
CA THR A 221 -22.74 8.87 3.89
C THR A 221 -22.54 8.15 2.58
N VAL A 222 -22.77 6.83 2.59
CA VAL A 222 -22.70 5.94 1.43
C VAL A 222 -24.06 5.35 1.11
N TYR A 223 -24.22 4.88 -0.12
CA TYR A 223 -25.49 4.46 -0.70
C TYR A 223 -25.36 3.07 -1.35
N PRO A 224 -26.48 2.34 -1.52
CA PRO A 224 -26.48 1.04 -2.20
C PRO A 224 -25.80 1.13 -3.58
N GLY A 225 -25.01 0.12 -3.91
CA GLY A 225 -24.30 0.05 -5.20
C GLY A 225 -22.99 0.83 -5.25
N MET A 226 -22.62 1.53 -4.16
CA MET A 226 -21.24 1.96 -3.97
C MET A 226 -20.39 0.73 -3.60
N ILE A 227 -19.78 0.13 -4.62
CA ILE A 227 -18.94 -1.06 -4.53
C ILE A 227 -17.52 -0.74 -5.00
N GLY A 228 -16.51 -1.39 -4.42
CA GLY A 228 -15.10 -1.19 -4.75
C GLY A 228 -14.56 0.17 -4.31
N LEU A 229 -15.11 0.75 -3.24
CA LEU A 229 -14.55 1.99 -2.68
C LEU A 229 -13.22 1.68 -1.99
N MET A 230 -12.12 2.08 -2.62
CA MET A 230 -10.77 1.88 -2.08
C MET A 230 -10.63 2.43 -0.64
N GLU A 231 -9.77 1.82 0.17
CA GLU A 231 -9.66 2.15 1.60
C GLU A 231 -9.39 3.64 1.87
N ASN A 232 -8.57 4.31 1.04
CA ASN A 232 -8.28 5.75 1.13
C ASN A 232 -9.37 6.66 0.55
N ALA A 233 -10.40 6.10 -0.08
CA ALA A 233 -11.60 6.82 -0.55
C ALA A 233 -12.77 6.69 0.45
N PHE A 234 -12.60 5.90 1.51
CA PHE A 234 -13.56 5.73 2.60
C PHE A 234 -13.06 6.42 3.88
N ILE A 235 -13.97 6.67 4.83
CA ILE A 235 -13.60 7.29 6.10
C ILE A 235 -12.76 6.33 6.96
N ASN A 236 -11.60 6.79 7.43
CA ASN A 236 -10.68 5.94 8.19
C ASN A 236 -11.25 5.60 9.58
N THR A 237 -11.65 4.35 9.78
CA THR A 237 -12.21 3.80 11.04
C THR A 237 -11.15 3.23 12.00
N LYS A 238 -9.87 3.15 11.59
CA LYS A 238 -8.80 2.53 12.37
C LYS A 238 -8.37 3.41 13.55
N ASN A 239 -7.98 2.75 14.64
CA ASN A 239 -7.43 3.34 15.88
C ASN A 239 -8.32 4.42 16.54
N ARG A 240 -9.64 4.31 16.39
CA ARG A 240 -10.61 5.27 16.90
C ARG A 240 -11.97 4.62 17.11
N SER A 241 -12.82 5.31 17.87
CA SER A 241 -14.23 4.91 17.98
C SER A 241 -14.98 5.35 16.73
N PHE A 242 -15.93 4.54 16.27
CA PHE A 242 -16.75 4.87 15.11
C PHE A 242 -18.16 4.27 15.24
N THR A 243 -19.09 4.81 14.47
CA THR A 243 -20.46 4.30 14.37
C THR A 243 -20.86 4.13 12.92
N ILE A 244 -21.66 3.10 12.66
CA ILE A 244 -22.34 2.88 11.38
C ILE A 244 -23.83 2.92 11.67
N ALA A 245 -24.58 3.78 10.99
CA ALA A 245 -26.03 3.84 11.05
C ALA A 245 -26.61 3.57 9.66
N ALA A 246 -27.23 2.41 9.49
CA ALA A 246 -27.85 1.97 8.25
C ALA A 246 -29.37 2.09 8.36
N ASP A 247 -29.97 2.92 7.50
CA ASP A 247 -31.42 3.02 7.37
C ASP A 247 -31.86 1.98 6.35
N VAL A 248 -32.60 0.97 6.80
CA VAL A 248 -33.02 -0.18 5.99
C VAL A 248 -34.53 -0.37 5.99
N ASP A 249 -35.06 -0.97 4.92
CA ASP A 249 -36.42 -1.46 4.82
C ASP A 249 -36.38 -2.98 4.62
N LEU A 250 -36.90 -3.72 5.61
CA LEU A 250 -36.88 -5.18 5.64
C LEU A 250 -38.21 -5.71 5.11
N PRO A 251 -38.22 -6.54 4.04
CA PRO A 251 -39.47 -7.03 3.44
C PRO A 251 -40.22 -8.00 4.35
N ASN A 252 -39.50 -8.70 5.23
CA ASN A 252 -39.99 -9.74 6.11
C ASN A 252 -39.01 -9.93 7.28
N GLY A 253 -39.31 -10.87 8.19
CA GLY A 253 -38.45 -11.20 9.33
C GLY A 253 -37.32 -12.19 9.04
N ASP A 254 -36.98 -12.46 7.77
CA ASP A 254 -35.95 -13.43 7.39
C ASP A 254 -34.79 -12.83 6.58
N ALA A 255 -34.65 -11.50 6.57
CA ALA A 255 -33.65 -10.79 5.78
C ALA A 255 -32.23 -11.37 5.90
N ASN A 256 -31.51 -11.38 4.77
CA ASN A 256 -30.14 -11.89 4.64
C ASN A 256 -29.26 -10.91 3.86
N GLY A 257 -27.95 -11.09 3.96
CA GLY A 257 -26.95 -10.45 3.12
C GLY A 257 -26.31 -9.22 3.75
N VAL A 258 -25.32 -8.68 3.06
CA VAL A 258 -24.39 -7.67 3.57
C VAL A 258 -24.99 -6.28 3.49
N ILE A 259 -25.01 -5.56 4.61
CA ILE A 259 -25.41 -4.16 4.65
C ILE A 259 -24.24 -3.29 4.19
N ILE A 260 -23.07 -3.48 4.81
CA ILE A 260 -21.80 -2.84 4.44
C ILE A 260 -20.64 -3.73 4.90
N CYS A 261 -19.57 -3.81 4.11
CA CYS A 261 -18.31 -4.44 4.51
C CYS A 261 -17.11 -3.59 4.10
N GLN A 262 -15.96 -3.91 4.67
CA GLN A 262 -14.66 -3.40 4.28
C GLN A 262 -13.63 -4.54 4.27
N ALA A 263 -12.84 -4.61 3.20
CA ALA A 263 -11.88 -5.67 2.89
C ALA A 263 -12.54 -7.04 2.62
N GLY A 264 -12.02 -8.14 3.15
CA GLY A 264 -12.44 -9.49 2.73
C GLY A 264 -11.96 -10.63 3.62
N ARG A 265 -11.67 -11.79 3.02
CA ARG A 265 -11.34 -13.03 3.75
C ARG A 265 -10.09 -12.92 4.61
N PHE A 266 -9.16 -12.02 4.25
CA PHE A 266 -7.86 -11.88 4.90
C PHE A 266 -7.76 -10.69 5.86
N GLY A 267 -8.86 -10.01 6.17
CA GLY A 267 -8.88 -8.86 7.09
C GLY A 267 -10.16 -8.02 6.94
N GLY A 268 -10.41 -7.13 7.90
CA GLY A 268 -11.53 -6.17 7.83
C GLY A 268 -12.76 -6.51 8.67
N TRP A 269 -13.92 -6.00 8.25
CA TRP A 269 -15.16 -6.06 9.04
C TRP A 269 -16.42 -5.97 8.18
N THR A 270 -17.54 -6.47 8.71
CA THR A 270 -18.83 -6.48 8.00
C THR A 270 -20.00 -6.31 8.96
N LEU A 271 -21.02 -5.55 8.53
CA LEU A 271 -22.36 -5.48 9.12
C LEU A 271 -23.33 -6.13 8.13
N TYR A 272 -24.05 -7.16 8.55
CA TYR A 272 -24.89 -7.97 7.67
C TYR A 272 -26.09 -8.57 8.41
N MET A 273 -27.02 -9.14 7.65
CA MET A 273 -28.16 -9.89 8.18
C MET A 273 -28.02 -11.39 7.88
N LYS A 274 -28.46 -12.23 8.82
CA LYS A 274 -28.56 -13.69 8.65
C LYS A 274 -29.82 -14.21 9.33
N ALA A 275 -30.71 -14.78 8.53
CA ALA A 275 -32.02 -15.27 8.98
C ALA A 275 -32.76 -14.24 9.86
N GLY A 276 -32.77 -12.98 9.42
CA GLY A 276 -33.42 -11.87 10.12
C GLY A 276 -32.66 -11.28 11.30
N ASN A 277 -31.54 -11.87 11.75
CA ASN A 277 -30.70 -11.32 12.81
C ASN A 277 -29.65 -10.37 12.23
N VAL A 278 -29.33 -9.29 12.95
CA VAL A 278 -28.20 -8.42 12.61
C VAL A 278 -26.92 -8.97 13.21
N HIS A 279 -25.86 -8.97 12.41
CA HIS A 279 -24.52 -9.39 12.78
C HIS A 279 -23.51 -8.31 12.45
N HIS A 280 -22.53 -8.14 13.34
CA HIS A 280 -21.26 -7.52 13.02
C HIS A 280 -20.15 -8.53 13.22
N GLU A 281 -19.31 -8.73 12.21
CA GLU A 281 -18.12 -9.55 12.32
C GLU A 281 -16.86 -8.72 12.09
N TYR A 282 -15.88 -8.92 12.95
CA TYR A 282 -14.52 -8.41 12.77
C TYR A 282 -13.59 -9.58 12.43
N ASN A 283 -12.93 -9.51 11.27
CA ASN A 283 -11.99 -10.48 10.77
C ASN A 283 -10.55 -9.96 10.97
N TYR A 284 -9.84 -10.47 11.98
CA TYR A 284 -8.46 -10.08 12.23
C TYR A 284 -7.50 -10.95 11.41
N PHE A 285 -7.05 -10.43 10.27
CA PHE A 285 -6.10 -11.08 9.34
C PHE A 285 -6.49 -12.48 8.83
N GLY A 286 -7.77 -12.88 8.87
CA GLY A 286 -8.19 -14.26 8.63
C GLY A 286 -7.73 -15.26 9.70
N LEU A 287 -7.15 -14.76 10.80
CA LEU A 287 -6.62 -15.57 11.91
C LEU A 287 -7.65 -15.75 13.02
N GLU A 288 -8.42 -14.70 13.31
CA GLU A 288 -9.39 -14.66 14.39
C GLU A 288 -10.64 -13.89 13.95
N HIS A 289 -11.81 -14.48 14.18
CA HIS A 289 -13.10 -13.86 13.85
C HIS A 289 -13.88 -13.56 15.14
N THR A 290 -14.36 -12.33 15.28
CA THR A 290 -15.27 -11.93 16.38
C THR A 290 -16.63 -11.57 15.81
N ASN A 291 -17.60 -12.48 15.94
CA ASN A 291 -18.98 -12.28 15.50
C ASN A 291 -19.88 -11.89 16.67
N ILE A 292 -20.62 -10.79 16.52
CA ILE A 292 -21.57 -10.28 17.51
C ILE A 292 -22.92 -10.17 16.82
N ALA A 293 -23.93 -10.82 17.37
CA ALA A 293 -25.23 -11.00 16.73
C ALA A 293 -26.39 -10.68 17.67
N SER A 294 -27.48 -10.16 17.14
CA SER A 294 -28.75 -10.11 17.85
C SER A 294 -29.28 -11.51 18.13
N SER A 295 -29.98 -11.70 19.25
CA SER A 295 -30.61 -12.99 19.58
C SER A 295 -31.97 -13.22 18.91
N ASN A 296 -32.60 -12.16 18.39
CA ASN A 296 -33.93 -12.22 17.81
C ASN A 296 -33.94 -11.52 16.44
N PRO A 297 -34.76 -12.03 15.50
CA PRO A 297 -34.89 -11.42 14.19
C PRO A 297 -35.57 -10.04 14.30
N ILE A 298 -35.21 -9.15 13.38
CA ILE A 298 -35.84 -7.84 13.22
C ILE A 298 -37.16 -8.02 12.45
N ALA A 299 -38.21 -7.31 12.85
CA ALA A 299 -39.50 -7.35 12.17
C ALA A 299 -39.42 -6.74 10.76
N ALA A 300 -40.46 -6.95 9.96
CA ALA A 300 -40.60 -6.29 8.67
C ALA A 300 -40.85 -4.77 8.86
N GLY A 301 -40.35 -3.97 7.92
CA GLY A 301 -40.53 -2.52 7.89
C GLY A 301 -39.23 -1.74 7.96
N LYS A 302 -39.37 -0.44 8.23
CA LYS A 302 -38.25 0.50 8.28
C LYS A 302 -37.58 0.49 9.63
N HIS A 303 -36.26 0.33 9.63
CA HIS A 303 -35.44 0.27 10.83
C HIS A 303 -34.14 1.04 10.63
N THR A 304 -33.59 1.56 11.74
CA THR A 304 -32.20 2.00 11.80
C THR A 304 -31.38 0.94 12.52
N VAL A 305 -30.54 0.24 11.76
CA VAL A 305 -29.55 -0.70 12.29
C VAL A 305 -28.27 0.08 12.58
N LYS A 306 -27.87 0.11 13.85
CA LYS A 306 -26.68 0.84 14.30
C LYS A 306 -25.62 -0.09 14.88
N TYR A 307 -24.41 0.07 14.42
CA TYR A 307 -23.20 -0.48 15.02
C TYR A 307 -22.37 0.65 15.66
N GLU A 308 -21.83 0.38 16.84
CA GLU A 308 -20.90 1.27 17.54
C GLU A 308 -19.68 0.47 18.02
N PHE A 309 -18.50 0.97 17.66
CA PHE A 309 -17.22 0.50 18.16
C PHE A 309 -16.62 1.54 19.10
N VAL A 310 -16.45 1.17 20.37
CA VAL A 310 -15.76 1.98 21.39
C VAL A 310 -14.34 1.44 21.52
N PHE A 311 -13.40 2.12 20.89
CA PHE A 311 -11.99 1.75 20.87
C PHE A 311 -11.35 1.97 22.24
N ASP A 312 -10.62 0.97 22.74
CA ASP A 312 -9.97 1.02 24.06
C ASP A 312 -8.88 2.10 24.15
N GLY A 313 -8.27 2.42 23.02
CA GLY A 313 -7.22 3.42 22.92
C GLY A 313 -5.85 2.96 23.45
N GLY A 314 -4.94 3.91 23.50
CA GLY A 314 -3.63 3.76 24.13
C GLY A 314 -2.54 3.11 23.27
N LYS A 315 -2.87 2.35 22.23
CA LYS A 315 -1.91 1.84 21.24
C LYS A 315 -2.56 1.55 19.89
N PRO A 316 -1.81 1.57 18.78
CA PRO A 316 -2.30 1.07 17.50
C PRO A 316 -2.80 -0.38 17.61
N GLY A 317 -3.95 -0.66 16.99
CA GLY A 317 -4.52 -2.01 16.93
C GLY A 317 -5.11 -2.52 18.24
N ALA A 318 -5.35 -1.64 19.22
CA ALA A 318 -6.06 -2.02 20.44
C ALA A 318 -7.47 -2.58 20.14
N GLY A 319 -8.02 -3.32 21.09
CA GLY A 319 -9.37 -3.82 21.01
C GLY A 319 -10.42 -2.73 21.26
N GLY A 320 -11.65 -3.16 21.45
CA GLY A 320 -12.74 -2.26 21.81
C GLY A 320 -14.04 -3.00 22.09
N GLN A 321 -15.02 -2.25 22.59
CA GLN A 321 -16.38 -2.75 22.79
C GLN A 321 -17.16 -2.56 21.49
N SER A 322 -17.78 -3.63 21.00
CA SER A 322 -18.75 -3.60 19.91
C SER A 322 -20.16 -3.66 20.48
N ILE A 323 -21.06 -2.85 19.93
CA ILE A 323 -22.45 -2.68 20.35
C ILE A 323 -23.33 -2.63 19.10
N LEU A 324 -24.36 -3.47 19.06
CA LEU A 324 -25.41 -3.42 18.04
C LEU A 324 -26.70 -2.91 18.65
N SER A 325 -27.36 -1.99 17.94
CA SER A 325 -28.68 -1.46 18.29
C SER A 325 -29.60 -1.44 17.09
N VAL A 326 -30.90 -1.63 17.32
CA VAL A 326 -31.97 -1.48 16.33
C VAL A 326 -32.97 -0.48 16.88
N ASP A 327 -33.26 0.58 16.13
CA ASP A 327 -34.19 1.66 16.54
C ASP A 327 -33.86 2.25 17.93
N GLY A 328 -32.56 2.37 18.22
CA GLY A 328 -32.04 2.87 19.49
C GLY A 328 -32.03 1.86 20.65
N GLN A 329 -32.56 0.65 20.47
CA GLN A 329 -32.51 -0.42 21.47
C GLN A 329 -31.31 -1.32 21.25
N LYS A 330 -30.48 -1.51 22.28
CA LYS A 330 -29.32 -2.40 22.21
C LYS A 330 -29.78 -3.87 22.10
N VAL A 331 -29.34 -4.55 21.04
CA VAL A 331 -29.69 -5.95 20.74
C VAL A 331 -28.54 -6.93 20.95
N ALA A 332 -27.30 -6.45 20.90
CA ALA A 332 -26.11 -7.27 21.18
C ALA A 332 -24.92 -6.40 21.62
N GLN A 333 -23.96 -7.01 22.30
CA GLN A 333 -22.66 -6.40 22.60
C GLN A 333 -21.59 -7.48 22.78
N GLY A 334 -20.34 -7.16 22.47
CA GLY A 334 -19.21 -8.06 22.65
C GLY A 334 -17.87 -7.34 22.57
N LYS A 335 -16.79 -8.02 22.94
CA LYS A 335 -15.45 -7.47 22.93
C LYS A 335 -14.69 -7.91 21.68
N ILE A 336 -14.14 -6.95 20.94
CA ILE A 336 -13.12 -7.22 19.91
C ILE A 336 -11.75 -7.10 20.62
N PRO A 337 -10.93 -8.15 20.67
CA PRO A 337 -9.71 -8.15 21.47
C PRO A 337 -8.58 -7.29 20.87
N LYS A 338 -8.54 -7.17 19.54
CA LYS A 338 -7.51 -6.46 18.78
C LYS A 338 -8.04 -6.08 17.40
N THR A 339 -7.44 -5.06 16.80
CA THR A 339 -7.83 -4.51 15.50
C THR A 339 -6.61 -4.32 14.60
N GLU A 340 -6.85 -4.20 13.30
CA GLU A 340 -5.82 -3.92 12.30
C GLU A 340 -5.48 -2.41 12.31
N PRO A 341 -4.24 -2.02 12.62
CA PRO A 341 -3.90 -0.63 12.89
C PRO A 341 -3.73 0.25 11.65
N TYR A 342 -3.30 -0.30 10.52
CA TYR A 342 -2.78 0.52 9.40
C TYR A 342 -3.45 0.26 8.06
N ALA A 343 -3.83 -0.98 7.75
CA ALA A 343 -4.53 -1.35 6.52
C ALA A 343 -5.40 -2.57 6.79
N TYR A 344 -6.56 -2.64 6.13
CA TYR A 344 -7.41 -3.82 6.12
C TYR A 344 -7.10 -4.71 4.91
N SER A 345 -6.89 -4.12 3.74
CA SER A 345 -6.50 -4.84 2.53
C SER A 345 -5.73 -3.93 1.57
N GLY A 346 -4.87 -4.54 0.75
CA GLY A 346 -4.21 -3.84 -0.36
C GLY A 346 -5.09 -3.76 -1.62
N ASP A 347 -6.07 -4.65 -1.74
CA ASP A 347 -6.78 -4.92 -2.99
C ASP A 347 -8.31 -4.86 -2.84
N GLU A 348 -8.85 -5.10 -1.64
CA GLU A 348 -10.29 -5.19 -1.37
C GLU A 348 -10.81 -3.91 -0.66
N GLY A 349 -11.92 -3.35 -1.15
CA GLY A 349 -12.45 -2.05 -0.71
C GLY A 349 -13.64 -2.12 0.24
N VAL A 350 -14.47 -1.08 0.21
CA VAL A 350 -15.78 -1.01 0.89
C VAL A 350 -16.88 -1.24 -0.12
N ASP A 351 -17.83 -2.11 0.25
CA ASP A 351 -19.02 -2.41 -0.52
C ASP A 351 -20.30 -2.16 0.29
N VAL A 352 -21.33 -1.64 -0.37
CA VAL A 352 -22.65 -1.37 0.24
C VAL A 352 -23.73 -2.22 -0.43
N GLY A 353 -24.40 -3.07 0.37
CA GLY A 353 -25.49 -3.94 -0.07
C GLY A 353 -25.07 -5.31 -0.60
N MET A 354 -23.77 -5.60 -0.61
CA MET A 354 -23.17 -6.90 -0.88
C MET A 354 -21.71 -6.88 -0.43
N ASP A 355 -21.05 -8.03 -0.47
CA ASP A 355 -19.61 -8.20 -0.42
C ASP A 355 -19.19 -8.79 -1.78
N ASN A 356 -18.56 -7.96 -2.63
CA ASN A 356 -18.38 -8.22 -4.06
C ASN A 356 -17.14 -9.06 -4.39
N GLU A 357 -16.23 -9.16 -3.44
CA GLU A 357 -14.95 -9.85 -3.58
C GLU A 357 -14.91 -11.08 -2.69
N THR A 358 -13.90 -11.24 -1.83
CA THR A 358 -13.84 -12.40 -0.93
C THR A 358 -14.59 -12.11 0.37
N PRO A 359 -15.34 -13.08 0.93
CA PRO A 359 -16.24 -12.80 2.03
C PRO A 359 -15.47 -12.48 3.32
N VAL A 360 -15.80 -11.36 3.97
CA VAL A 360 -15.27 -11.01 5.31
C VAL A 360 -15.68 -12.04 6.37
N SER A 361 -16.92 -12.55 6.29
CA SER A 361 -17.48 -13.54 7.22
C SER A 361 -17.73 -14.89 6.54
N ASN A 362 -17.51 -15.96 7.29
CA ASN A 362 -17.87 -17.32 6.86
C ASN A 362 -19.39 -17.58 6.84
N ASP A 363 -20.22 -16.64 7.30
CA ASP A 363 -21.67 -16.79 7.37
C ASP A 363 -22.39 -16.63 6.03
N TYR A 364 -21.73 -16.06 5.03
CA TYR A 364 -22.27 -15.88 3.68
C TYR A 364 -21.24 -16.30 2.64
N LYS A 365 -21.74 -16.58 1.43
CA LYS A 365 -20.91 -17.08 0.33
C LYS A 365 -20.34 -15.93 -0.48
N GLU A 366 -19.18 -16.17 -1.07
CA GLU A 366 -18.57 -15.30 -2.07
C GLU A 366 -19.59 -14.99 -3.19
N ARG A 367 -19.87 -13.70 -3.42
CA ARG A 367 -20.82 -13.19 -4.43
C ARG A 367 -22.28 -13.68 -4.34
N ASP A 368 -22.64 -14.47 -3.32
CA ASP A 368 -24.00 -14.90 -3.01
C ASP A 368 -24.37 -14.42 -1.59
N ASN A 369 -24.35 -13.09 -1.44
CA ASN A 369 -24.46 -12.40 -0.17
C ASN A 369 -25.18 -11.04 -0.29
N LYS A 370 -25.86 -10.80 -1.42
CA LYS A 370 -26.59 -9.56 -1.67
C LYS A 370 -27.67 -9.36 -0.61
N PHE A 371 -27.77 -8.13 -0.10
CA PHE A 371 -28.80 -7.77 0.86
C PHE A 371 -30.20 -7.96 0.27
N THR A 372 -31.07 -8.66 1.00
CA THR A 372 -32.45 -8.94 0.59
C THR A 372 -33.42 -7.82 0.96
N GLY A 373 -33.03 -6.92 1.87
CA GLY A 373 -33.76 -5.68 2.15
C GLY A 373 -33.36 -4.54 1.22
N THR A 374 -33.90 -3.36 1.48
CA THR A 374 -33.49 -2.12 0.81
C THR A 374 -32.67 -1.27 1.77
N ILE A 375 -31.50 -0.79 1.34
CA ILE A 375 -30.74 0.21 2.07
C ILE A 375 -31.14 1.59 1.53
N THR A 376 -31.53 2.52 2.41
CA THR A 376 -31.81 3.91 2.03
C THR A 376 -30.53 4.72 1.98
N LYS A 377 -29.72 4.59 3.04
CA LYS A 377 -28.39 5.20 3.20
C LYS A 377 -27.66 4.54 4.36
N ILE A 378 -26.35 4.72 4.41
CA ILE A 378 -25.53 4.37 5.56
C ILE A 378 -24.65 5.56 5.90
N THR A 379 -24.69 6.01 7.15
CA THR A 379 -23.80 7.05 7.66
C THR A 379 -22.75 6.42 8.57
N VAL A 380 -21.48 6.72 8.30
CA VAL A 380 -20.35 6.32 9.12
C VAL A 380 -19.73 7.55 9.75
N ASP A 381 -19.76 7.60 11.08
CA ASP A 381 -19.16 8.69 11.85
C ASP A 381 -17.95 8.18 12.62
N VAL A 382 -16.90 8.99 12.70
CA VAL A 382 -15.68 8.67 13.43
C VAL A 382 -15.39 9.70 14.51
N LYS A 383 -14.84 9.23 15.62
CA LYS A 383 -14.24 10.09 16.65
C LYS A 383 -12.77 10.39 16.30
N PRO A 384 -12.13 11.39 16.92
CA PRO A 384 -10.70 11.59 16.79
C PRO A 384 -9.89 10.35 17.18
N LEU A 385 -8.65 10.26 16.68
CA LEU A 385 -7.70 9.21 17.07
C LEU A 385 -7.52 9.16 18.59
N ASN A 386 -7.56 7.95 19.13
CA ASN A 386 -7.36 7.71 20.57
C ASN A 386 -6.09 6.89 20.82
N LEU A 387 -4.95 7.48 20.45
CA LEU A 387 -3.61 6.91 20.65
C LEU A 387 -2.93 7.52 21.88
N SER A 388 -1.89 6.86 22.42
CA SER A 388 -1.11 7.43 23.52
C SER A 388 -0.40 8.72 23.10
N ALA A 389 -0.01 9.57 24.05
CA ALA A 389 0.76 10.78 23.75
C ALA A 389 2.11 10.45 23.07
N LYS A 390 2.71 9.29 23.35
CA LYS A 390 3.93 8.83 22.67
C LYS A 390 3.65 8.49 21.20
N ASP A 391 2.56 7.76 20.94
CA ASP A 391 2.21 7.37 19.57
C ASP A 391 1.65 8.56 18.77
N LYS A 392 0.96 9.50 19.44
CA LYS A 392 0.58 10.79 18.85
C LYS A 392 1.79 11.66 18.56
N LYS A 393 2.77 11.72 19.48
CA LYS A 393 4.01 12.48 19.30
C LYS A 393 4.89 11.88 18.20
N GLN A 394 4.87 10.56 18.02
CA GLN A 394 5.46 9.95 16.83
C GLN A 394 4.79 10.51 15.57
N ILE A 395 3.45 10.51 15.50
CA ILE A 395 2.70 11.10 14.37
C ILE A 395 2.89 12.62 14.22
N GLU A 396 3.04 13.38 15.31
CA GLU A 396 3.11 14.86 15.36
C GLU A 396 4.53 15.42 15.13
N ASP A 397 5.57 14.86 15.78
CA ASP A 397 6.98 15.25 15.54
C ASP A 397 7.40 14.93 14.08
N GLU A 398 6.65 14.07 13.39
CA GLU A 398 6.83 13.68 12.00
C GLU A 398 6.11 14.61 11.00
N GLY A 399 5.29 15.56 11.47
CA GLY A 399 4.65 16.61 10.67
C GLY A 399 5.37 17.97 10.69
N ASP A 400 6.37 18.15 11.56
CA ASP A 400 7.02 19.43 11.87
C ASP A 400 8.53 19.45 11.53
N VAL A 401 8.97 18.71 10.50
CA VAL A 401 10.38 18.72 10.03
C VAL A 401 10.68 19.92 9.11
N ASP A 402 9.95 21.03 9.25
CA ASP A 402 10.17 22.27 8.50
C ASP A 402 11.19 23.23 9.16
N GLN A 403 11.90 22.82 10.22
CA GLN A 403 12.91 23.66 10.87
C GLN A 403 14.14 22.90 11.37
N ILE A 404 14.93 22.29 10.48
CA ILE A 404 16.37 22.13 10.74
C ILE A 404 17.14 22.38 9.43
N ALA A 405 17.21 23.66 9.05
CA ALA A 405 18.17 24.17 8.09
C ALA A 405 18.68 25.52 8.59
N GLU A 406 19.41 25.50 9.71
CA GLU A 406 20.32 26.57 10.13
C GLU A 406 21.24 25.99 11.20
N ASP A 407 22.44 25.56 10.75
CA ASP A 407 23.73 25.81 11.40
C ASP A 407 24.89 25.42 10.46
#